data_AF-A0A534SDL4-F1
#
_entry.id   AF-A0A534SDL4-F1
#
_cell.length_a   1.000
_cell.length_b   1.000
_cell.length_c   1.000
_cell.angle_alpha   90.00
_cell.angle_beta   90.00
_cell.angle_gamma   90.00
#
_symmetry.space_group_name_H-M   'P 1'
#
loop_
_entity.id
_entity.type
_entity.pdbx_description
1 polymer ?
#
loop_
_entity_poly.entity_id
_entity_poly.type
_entity_poly.pdbx_seq_one_letter_code
_entity_poly.pdbx_strand_id
1 'polypeptide(L)'
;MRKISVTVADQEGVFKEIWDLVRQKVTSDGGFGLDEMFMSSTHDESAPDTIGIGGPSDTVSGVDPFYVEFMIAETARSIEQAAENARPATIRFGQIHPDDLIPCWSSYPFVADEAVAVMQARDHGGTVIATLVNYGIHAEELGFSNDDQDRLHLSSDWHHFTRRALEQRYGGVAIGMAGAVGSVEMPKVFDATRSFVPVDTHSEPGNGGCRTVYDTSGTYAPYGYLLSNEARGERIAL
;
A
#
# COMPACT_ATOMS: atom_id res chain seq x y z
N MET A 1 -10.32 15.71 24.02
CA MET A 1 -9.65 14.58 23.32
C MET A 1 -9.72 14.89 21.85
N ARG A 2 -8.60 14.86 21.12
CA ARG A 2 -8.62 15.09 19.66
C ARG A 2 -9.08 13.83 18.93
N LYS A 3 -9.91 13.96 17.90
CA LYS A 3 -10.34 12.88 17.01
C LYS A 3 -9.65 13.05 15.66
N ILE A 4 -8.90 12.03 15.25
CA ILE A 4 -8.09 12.04 14.03
C ILE A 4 -8.56 10.88 13.15
N SER A 5 -8.83 11.13 11.87
CA SER A 5 -8.96 10.05 10.89
C SER A 5 -7.62 9.76 10.22
N VAL A 6 -7.35 8.48 9.95
CA VAL A 6 -6.22 8.01 9.14
C VAL A 6 -6.82 7.25 7.98
N THR A 7 -6.60 7.73 6.76
CA THR A 7 -7.21 7.19 5.54
C THR A 7 -6.12 6.87 4.54
N VAL A 8 -6.23 5.72 3.90
CA VAL A 8 -5.35 5.31 2.80
C VAL A 8 -6.22 4.98 1.60
N ALA A 9 -5.93 5.57 0.44
CA ALA A 9 -6.58 5.20 -0.81
C ALA A 9 -5.68 4.28 -1.63
N ASP A 10 -6.30 3.31 -2.31
CA ASP A 10 -5.64 2.51 -3.34
C ASP A 10 -5.39 3.40 -4.57
N GLN A 11 -4.25 4.11 -4.57
CA GLN A 11 -3.84 5.10 -5.56
C GLN A 11 -2.31 5.17 -5.61
N GLU A 12 -1.74 5.54 -6.76
CA GLU A 12 -0.32 5.88 -6.86
C GLU A 12 0.00 7.09 -5.96
N GLY A 13 -0.75 8.16 -6.13
CA GLY A 13 -0.59 9.37 -5.34
C GLY A 13 -1.81 10.26 -5.50
N VAL A 14 -2.04 11.17 -4.57
CA VAL A 14 -3.21 12.05 -4.64
C VAL A 14 -2.78 13.44 -4.21
N PHE A 15 -3.02 14.41 -5.08
CA PHE A 15 -2.66 15.79 -4.80
C PHE A 15 -3.43 16.35 -3.62
N LYS A 16 -2.79 17.31 -2.93
CA LYS A 16 -3.35 17.97 -1.76
C LYS A 16 -4.73 18.55 -2.03
N GLU A 17 -4.93 19.11 -3.21
CA GLU A 17 -6.17 19.74 -3.66
C GLU A 17 -7.34 18.74 -3.67
N ILE A 18 -7.11 17.51 -4.13
CA ILE A 18 -8.11 16.43 -4.10
C ILE A 18 -8.40 16.04 -2.64
N TRP A 19 -7.36 15.92 -1.80
CA TRP A 19 -7.55 15.68 -0.37
C TRP A 19 -8.30 16.79 0.35
N ASP A 20 -8.10 18.05 -0.03
CA ASP A 20 -8.86 19.17 0.52
C ASP A 20 -10.34 19.09 0.12
N LEU A 21 -10.67 18.59 -1.07
CA LEU A 21 -12.05 18.34 -1.49
C LEU A 21 -12.68 17.21 -0.66
N VAL A 22 -11.94 16.14 -0.36
CA VAL A 22 -12.40 15.10 0.59
C VAL A 22 -12.69 15.71 1.97
N ARG A 23 -11.78 16.54 2.51
CA ARG A 23 -11.99 17.23 3.80
C ARG A 23 -13.23 18.11 3.78
N GLN A 24 -13.44 18.86 2.69
CA GLN A 24 -14.61 19.71 2.52
C GLN A 24 -15.89 18.89 2.47
N LYS A 25 -15.90 17.76 1.76
CA LYS A 25 -17.02 16.83 1.68
C LYS A 25 -17.40 16.28 3.07
N VAL A 26 -16.43 15.75 3.82
CA VAL A 26 -16.68 15.26 5.20
C VAL A 26 -17.21 16.38 6.10
N THR A 27 -16.68 17.60 5.95
CA THR A 27 -17.13 18.77 6.72
C THR A 27 -18.57 19.16 6.35
N SER A 28 -18.92 19.18 5.06
CA SER A 28 -20.27 19.50 4.60
C SER A 28 -21.30 18.47 5.03
N ASP A 29 -20.89 17.21 5.12
CA ASP A 29 -21.75 16.08 5.48
C ASP A 29 -21.97 15.98 7.00
N GLY A 30 -21.29 16.82 7.80
CA GLY A 30 -21.52 16.96 9.24
C GLY A 30 -20.25 17.00 10.10
N GLY A 31 -19.07 16.81 9.49
CA GLY A 31 -17.74 16.89 10.13
C GLY A 31 -17.43 15.75 11.12
N PHE A 32 -18.44 15.06 11.64
CA PHE A 32 -18.35 13.87 12.49
C PHE A 32 -17.49 14.08 13.76
N GLY A 33 -17.34 15.34 14.18
CA GLY A 33 -16.48 15.75 15.28
C GLY A 33 -15.01 15.37 15.10
N LEU A 34 -14.53 15.31 13.85
CA LEU A 34 -13.12 15.14 13.52
C LEU A 34 -12.37 16.47 13.70
N ASP A 35 -11.22 16.42 14.37
CA ASP A 35 -10.32 17.56 14.52
C ASP A 35 -9.25 17.58 13.42
N GLU A 36 -8.83 16.41 12.96
CA GLU A 36 -7.75 16.24 11.97
C GLU A 36 -8.06 15.07 11.02
N MET A 37 -7.58 15.17 9.78
CA MET A 37 -7.68 14.12 8.77
C MET A 37 -6.32 13.92 8.10
N PHE A 38 -5.69 12.77 8.42
CA PHE A 38 -4.48 12.31 7.76
C PHE A 38 -4.86 11.40 6.59
N MET A 39 -4.35 11.74 5.41
CA MET A 39 -4.56 10.96 4.19
C MET A 39 -3.22 10.49 3.64
N SER A 40 -3.21 9.29 3.09
CA SER A 40 -2.09 8.65 2.42
C SER A 40 -2.61 7.80 1.26
N SER A 41 -1.71 7.14 0.55
CA SER A 41 -2.03 6.20 -0.51
C SER A 41 -1.22 4.92 -0.37
N THR A 42 -1.63 3.87 -1.06
CA THR A 42 -0.89 2.60 -1.16
C THR A 42 0.30 2.65 -2.12
N HIS A 43 0.39 3.71 -2.94
CA HIS A 43 1.29 3.83 -4.07
C HIS A 43 1.07 2.74 -5.12
N ASP A 44 -0.20 2.52 -5.44
CA ASP A 44 -0.65 1.55 -6.44
C ASP A 44 -0.61 2.12 -7.87
N GLU A 45 0.31 1.62 -8.67
CA GLU A 45 0.52 2.01 -10.07
C GLU A 45 -0.45 1.34 -11.05
N SER A 46 -1.42 0.58 -10.53
CA SER A 46 -2.53 0.00 -11.30
C SER A 46 -3.87 0.68 -10.98
N ALA A 47 -3.83 1.77 -10.20
CA ALA A 47 -4.99 2.60 -9.92
C ALA A 47 -5.26 3.61 -11.05
N PRO A 48 -6.50 4.11 -11.21
CA PRO A 48 -6.76 5.18 -12.17
C PRO A 48 -5.98 6.45 -11.83
N ASP A 49 -5.53 7.17 -12.87
CA ASP A 49 -4.62 8.29 -12.72
C ASP A 49 -5.24 9.48 -11.96
N THR A 50 -4.65 9.83 -10.82
CA THR A 50 -5.01 11.02 -10.00
C THR A 50 -3.90 12.07 -9.93
N ILE A 51 -2.72 11.80 -10.52
CA ILE A 51 -1.56 12.69 -10.49
C ILE A 51 -1.19 13.26 -11.88
N GLY A 52 -1.76 12.72 -12.94
CA GLY A 52 -1.65 13.19 -14.32
C GLY A 52 -0.51 12.63 -15.14
N ILE A 53 0.08 11.49 -14.73
CA ILE A 53 1.20 10.88 -15.46
C ILE A 53 0.79 9.70 -16.35
N GLY A 54 -0.43 9.18 -16.19
CA GLY A 54 -0.95 8.02 -16.93
C GLY A 54 -1.69 8.39 -18.23
N GLY A 55 -1.46 9.59 -18.76
CA GLY A 55 -2.17 10.07 -19.93
C GLY A 55 -1.57 9.62 -21.27
N PRO A 56 -2.23 9.96 -22.40
CA PRO A 56 -1.83 9.46 -23.72
C PRO A 56 -0.49 10.02 -24.23
N SER A 57 0.09 11.01 -23.54
CA SER A 57 1.44 11.54 -23.82
C SER A 57 1.97 12.30 -22.60
N ASP A 58 3.28 12.56 -22.55
CA ASP A 58 3.96 13.30 -21.47
C ASP A 58 3.43 14.72 -21.21
N THR A 59 2.59 15.27 -22.09
CA THR A 59 2.01 16.62 -21.97
C THR A 59 0.49 16.64 -21.84
N VAL A 60 -0.14 15.47 -21.79
CA VAL A 60 -1.58 15.31 -21.64
C VAL A 60 -1.85 14.42 -20.44
N SER A 61 -2.49 14.97 -19.42
CA SER A 61 -2.86 14.25 -18.20
C SER A 61 -3.85 13.11 -18.47
N GLY A 62 -3.71 12.00 -17.75
CA GLY A 62 -4.66 10.88 -17.74
C GLY A 62 -5.80 11.05 -16.74
N VAL A 63 -5.81 12.13 -15.95
CA VAL A 63 -6.81 12.36 -14.90
C VAL A 63 -8.21 12.45 -15.50
N ASP A 64 -9.08 11.53 -15.07
CA ASP A 64 -10.51 11.56 -15.36
C ASP A 64 -11.25 12.31 -14.23
N PRO A 65 -11.87 13.47 -14.51
CA PRO A 65 -12.61 14.22 -13.49
C PRO A 65 -13.79 13.44 -12.90
N PHE A 66 -14.40 12.52 -13.66
CA PHE A 66 -15.50 11.68 -13.14
C PHE A 66 -14.98 10.66 -12.12
N TYR A 67 -13.80 10.10 -12.37
CA TYR A 67 -13.15 9.22 -11.40
C TYR A 67 -12.75 9.99 -10.15
N VAL A 68 -12.18 11.19 -10.28
CA VAL A 68 -11.82 12.03 -9.14
C VAL A 68 -13.04 12.39 -8.30
N GLU A 69 -14.18 12.74 -8.92
CA GLU A 69 -15.43 13.00 -8.20
C GLU A 69 -15.92 11.76 -7.43
N PHE A 70 -15.91 10.59 -8.08
CA PHE A 70 -16.23 9.31 -7.45
C PHE A 70 -15.31 9.02 -6.26
N MET A 71 -14.00 9.17 -6.44
CA MET A 71 -12.99 8.93 -5.42
C MET A 71 -13.17 9.87 -4.21
N ILE A 72 -13.48 11.15 -4.44
CA ILE A 72 -13.76 12.11 -3.37
C ILE A 72 -14.96 11.65 -2.54
N ALA A 73 -16.06 11.26 -3.21
CA ALA A 73 -17.27 10.82 -2.53
C ALA A 73 -17.05 9.53 -1.73
N GLU A 74 -16.39 8.53 -2.31
CA GLU A 74 -16.13 7.25 -1.65
C GLU A 74 -15.13 7.37 -0.49
N THR A 75 -14.10 8.21 -0.64
CA THR A 75 -13.14 8.47 0.43
C THR A 75 -13.83 9.17 1.60
N ALA A 76 -14.62 10.21 1.35
CA ALA A 76 -15.39 10.89 2.40
C ALA A 76 -16.33 9.91 3.10
N ARG A 77 -17.12 9.15 2.34
CA ARG A 77 -18.05 8.13 2.85
C ARG A 77 -17.34 7.11 3.76
N SER A 78 -16.12 6.70 3.43
CA SER A 78 -15.32 5.76 4.26
C SER A 78 -14.91 6.38 5.60
N ILE A 79 -14.50 7.65 5.60
CA ILE A 79 -14.12 8.41 6.81
C ILE A 79 -15.33 8.57 7.73
N GLU A 80 -16.48 8.92 7.14
CA GLU A 80 -17.74 9.14 7.85
C GLU A 80 -18.20 7.86 8.54
N GLN A 81 -18.22 6.74 7.80
CA GLN A 81 -18.54 5.43 8.38
C GLN A 81 -17.59 5.03 9.51
N ALA A 82 -16.28 5.25 9.35
CA ALA A 82 -15.32 4.97 10.41
C ALA A 82 -15.58 5.84 11.66
N ALA A 83 -15.94 7.11 11.47
CA ALA A 83 -16.23 8.04 12.55
C ALA A 83 -17.54 7.71 13.29
N GLU A 84 -18.57 7.30 12.57
CA GLU A 84 -19.86 6.86 13.14
C GLU A 84 -19.74 5.55 13.92
N ASN A 85 -18.90 4.63 13.44
CA ASN A 85 -18.67 3.34 14.08
C ASN A 85 -17.52 3.37 15.12
N ALA A 86 -17.03 4.55 15.47
CA ALA A 86 -15.99 4.72 16.47
C ALA A 86 -16.44 4.18 17.83
N ARG A 87 -15.62 3.31 18.42
CA ARG A 87 -15.90 2.67 19.71
C ARG A 87 -14.64 2.60 20.58
N PRO A 88 -14.77 2.52 21.92
CA PRO A 88 -13.63 2.36 22.81
C PRO A 88 -12.75 1.17 22.42
N ALA A 89 -11.44 1.40 22.35
CA ALA A 89 -10.47 0.42 21.91
C ALA A 89 -9.11 0.64 22.58
N THR A 90 -8.30 -0.40 22.63
CA THR A 90 -6.87 -0.31 22.92
C THR A 90 -6.08 -0.43 21.62
N ILE A 91 -5.09 0.44 21.43
CA ILE A 91 -4.16 0.37 20.30
C ILE A 91 -2.88 -0.31 20.76
N ARG A 92 -2.36 -1.21 19.93
CA ARG A 92 -1.02 -1.80 20.08
C ARG A 92 -0.21 -1.60 18.81
N PHE A 93 1.10 -1.52 19.00
CA PHE A 93 2.06 -1.39 17.90
C PHE A 93 2.98 -2.61 17.89
N GLY A 94 3.39 -3.01 16.70
CA GLY A 94 4.36 -4.07 16.46
C GLY A 94 5.18 -3.74 15.23
N GLN A 95 6.31 -4.43 15.09
CA GLN A 95 7.18 -4.30 13.94
C GLN A 95 7.88 -5.63 13.71
N ILE A 96 8.04 -5.99 12.44
CA ILE A 96 8.84 -7.14 12.02
C ILE A 96 9.80 -6.71 10.91
N HIS A 97 10.85 -7.51 10.70
CA HIS A 97 11.68 -7.47 9.52
C HIS A 97 11.46 -8.78 8.76
N PRO A 98 10.83 -8.77 7.57
CA PRO A 98 10.61 -9.99 6.81
C PRO A 98 11.91 -10.44 6.14
N ASP A 99 12.57 -11.45 6.72
CA ASP A 99 13.86 -11.93 6.24
C ASP A 99 13.79 -12.70 4.91
N ASP A 100 12.63 -12.83 4.30
CA ASP A 100 12.37 -13.57 3.05
C ASP A 100 11.88 -12.66 1.91
N LEU A 101 11.68 -11.36 2.18
CA LEU A 101 11.31 -10.35 1.19
C LEU A 101 12.54 -9.49 0.89
N ILE A 102 13.31 -9.88 -0.12
CA ILE A 102 14.54 -9.15 -0.50
C ILE A 102 14.16 -7.92 -1.33
N PRO A 103 14.37 -6.69 -0.82
CA PRO A 103 14.08 -5.48 -1.57
C PRO A 103 15.04 -5.33 -2.74
N CYS A 104 14.60 -4.57 -3.74
CA CYS A 104 15.44 -4.09 -4.81
C CYS A 104 15.13 -2.61 -5.08
N TRP A 105 16.01 -1.96 -5.83
CA TRP A 105 15.94 -0.52 -6.06
C TRP A 105 16.10 -0.14 -7.52
N SER A 106 15.31 0.80 -8.00
CA SER A 106 15.48 1.41 -9.32
C SER A 106 16.72 2.32 -9.37
N SER A 107 17.05 3.00 -8.26
CA SER A 107 18.10 4.01 -8.20
C SER A 107 19.00 3.92 -6.95
N TYR A 108 20.12 4.65 -6.96
CA TYR A 108 21.00 4.80 -5.79
C TYR A 108 20.51 5.98 -4.93
N PRO A 109 20.55 5.92 -3.58
CA PRO A 109 21.18 4.88 -2.75
C PRO A 109 20.32 3.64 -2.50
N PHE A 110 20.97 2.47 -2.36
CA PHE A 110 20.35 1.20 -2.00
C PHE A 110 19.99 1.16 -0.51
N VAL A 111 18.99 1.94 -0.14
CA VAL A 111 18.51 2.10 1.23
C VAL A 111 17.00 1.88 1.25
N ALA A 112 16.53 1.04 2.15
CA ALA A 112 15.12 0.81 2.40
C ALA A 112 14.84 0.87 3.90
N ASP A 113 13.61 1.27 4.26
CA ASP A 113 13.06 0.88 5.55
C ASP A 113 12.53 -0.54 5.39
N GLU A 114 13.34 -1.50 5.82
CA GLU A 114 13.06 -2.93 5.60
C GLU A 114 12.04 -3.47 6.60
N ALA A 115 11.59 -2.65 7.54
CA ALA A 115 10.63 -3.08 8.53
C ALA A 115 9.18 -2.91 8.07
N VAL A 116 8.36 -3.87 8.49
CA VAL A 116 6.90 -3.79 8.41
C VAL A 116 6.41 -3.31 9.76
N ALA A 117 5.84 -2.11 9.81
CA ALA A 117 5.23 -1.56 11.01
C ALA A 117 3.72 -1.85 11.04
N VAL A 118 3.20 -2.21 12.22
CA VAL A 118 1.80 -2.58 12.39
C VAL A 118 1.19 -1.79 13.54
N MET A 119 0.01 -1.24 13.32
CA MET A 119 -0.87 -0.69 14.35
C MET A 119 -2.17 -1.48 14.37
N GLN A 120 -2.58 -2.00 15.53
CA GLN A 120 -3.83 -2.73 15.65
C GLN A 120 -4.70 -2.19 16.78
N ALA A 121 -5.97 -1.93 16.45
CA ALA A 121 -7.01 -1.53 17.39
C ALA A 121 -7.86 -2.74 17.78
N ARG A 122 -8.10 -2.93 19.08
CA ARG A 122 -8.91 -4.03 19.64
C ARG A 122 -9.93 -3.50 20.63
N ASP A 123 -11.13 -4.08 20.63
CA ASP A 123 -12.12 -3.78 21.67
C ASP A 123 -11.70 -4.35 23.04
N HIS A 124 -12.47 -4.03 24.09
CA HIS A 124 -12.20 -4.53 25.44
C HIS A 124 -12.32 -6.05 25.60
N GLY A 125 -13.01 -6.74 24.68
CA GLY A 125 -13.10 -8.20 24.62
C GLY A 125 -11.93 -8.85 23.87
N GLY A 126 -11.06 -8.03 23.26
CA GLY A 126 -9.92 -8.48 22.46
C GLY A 126 -10.26 -8.75 20.99
N THR A 127 -11.47 -8.45 20.52
CA THR A 127 -11.82 -8.54 19.09
C THR A 127 -11.05 -7.48 18.33
N VAL A 128 -10.46 -7.85 17.19
CA VAL A 128 -9.79 -6.87 16.31
C VAL A 128 -10.83 -6.01 15.62
N ILE A 129 -10.59 -4.70 15.65
CA ILE A 129 -11.41 -3.69 14.97
C ILE A 129 -10.76 -3.33 13.65
N ALA A 130 -9.47 -3.00 13.70
CA ALA A 130 -8.69 -2.64 12.52
C ALA A 130 -7.23 -3.00 12.70
N THR A 131 -6.57 -3.36 11.60
CA THR A 131 -5.12 -3.56 11.52
C THR A 131 -4.58 -2.71 10.38
N LEU A 132 -3.69 -1.77 10.67
CA LEU A 132 -2.96 -0.99 9.69
C LEU A 132 -1.55 -1.55 9.58
N VAL A 133 -1.13 -1.88 8.36
CA VAL A 133 0.22 -2.28 8.00
C VAL A 133 0.86 -1.18 7.16
N ASN A 134 2.05 -0.75 7.56
CA ASN A 134 2.89 0.17 6.80
C ASN A 134 4.16 -0.58 6.38
N TYR A 135 4.41 -0.65 5.06
CA TYR A 135 5.61 -1.26 4.51
C TYR A 135 6.13 -0.48 3.30
N GLY A 136 7.44 -0.25 3.27
CA GLY A 136 8.10 0.57 2.25
C GLY A 136 8.42 -0.19 0.96
N ILE A 137 7.41 -0.72 0.27
CA ILE A 137 7.55 -1.33 -1.06
C ILE A 137 6.50 -0.78 -2.03
N HIS A 138 6.83 -0.62 -3.31
CA HIS A 138 5.86 -0.22 -4.35
C HIS A 138 4.74 -1.26 -4.53
N ALA A 139 3.61 -0.81 -5.07
CA ALA A 139 2.48 -1.63 -5.51
C ALA A 139 2.35 -1.50 -7.04
N GLU A 140 3.12 -2.31 -7.77
CA GLU A 140 3.42 -2.02 -9.18
C GLU A 140 3.41 -3.26 -10.10
N GLU A 141 3.15 -4.47 -9.59
CA GLU A 141 3.33 -5.72 -10.37
C GLU A 141 2.47 -5.75 -11.63
N LEU A 142 1.23 -5.26 -11.52
CA LEU A 142 0.30 -5.24 -12.65
C LEU A 142 0.58 -4.05 -13.57
N GLY A 143 0.85 -2.86 -13.00
CA GLY A 143 1.18 -1.63 -13.74
C GLY A 143 2.45 -1.75 -14.60
N PHE A 144 3.43 -2.53 -14.16
CA PHE A 144 4.66 -2.82 -14.90
C PHE A 144 4.75 -4.26 -15.45
N SER A 145 3.61 -4.97 -15.52
CA SER A 145 3.56 -6.28 -16.18
C SER A 145 4.10 -6.19 -17.61
N ASN A 146 4.76 -7.28 -18.04
CA ASN A 146 5.20 -7.45 -19.43
C ASN A 146 4.05 -7.87 -20.35
N ASP A 147 2.87 -8.21 -19.79
CA ASP A 147 1.66 -8.47 -20.55
C ASP A 147 0.87 -7.16 -20.70
N ASP A 148 0.70 -6.70 -21.95
CA ASP A 148 -0.01 -5.46 -22.26
C ASP A 148 -1.49 -5.51 -21.85
N GLN A 149 -2.11 -6.69 -21.72
CA GLN A 149 -3.49 -6.82 -21.23
C GLN A 149 -3.58 -6.69 -19.72
N ASP A 150 -2.61 -7.22 -18.98
CA ASP A 150 -2.55 -7.09 -17.52
C ASP A 150 -2.56 -5.61 -17.11
N ARG A 151 -1.79 -4.78 -17.83
CA ARG A 151 -1.67 -3.34 -17.59
C ARG A 151 -2.97 -2.54 -17.80
N LEU A 152 -4.00 -3.15 -18.39
CA LEU A 152 -5.31 -2.52 -18.60
C LEU A 152 -6.29 -2.80 -17.45
N HIS A 153 -5.90 -3.62 -16.47
CA HIS A 153 -6.73 -3.97 -15.34
C HIS A 153 -6.47 -3.06 -14.13
N LEU A 154 -7.55 -2.76 -13.41
CA LEU A 154 -7.46 -2.08 -12.12
C LEU A 154 -7.21 -3.10 -11.01
N SER A 155 -6.37 -2.71 -10.07
CA SER A 155 -5.95 -3.57 -8.97
C SER A 155 -5.81 -2.79 -7.69
N SER A 156 -5.47 -3.49 -6.62
CA SER A 156 -4.88 -2.89 -5.41
C SER A 156 -3.62 -3.63 -4.98
N ASP A 157 -3.05 -4.39 -5.91
CA ASP A 157 -1.76 -5.04 -5.83
C ASP A 157 -1.58 -5.94 -4.60
N TRP A 158 -0.35 -6.10 -4.08
CA TRP A 158 -0.06 -6.90 -2.89
C TRP A 158 -0.90 -6.50 -1.68
N HIS A 159 -1.36 -5.23 -1.60
CA HIS A 159 -2.23 -4.78 -0.52
C HIS A 159 -3.54 -5.55 -0.49
N HIS A 160 -4.08 -6.00 -1.64
CA HIS A 160 -5.26 -6.88 -1.67
C HIS A 160 -5.03 -8.14 -0.84
N PHE A 161 -3.94 -8.86 -1.16
CA PHE A 161 -3.62 -10.14 -0.55
C PHE A 161 -3.27 -10.00 0.92
N THR A 162 -2.52 -8.96 1.30
CA THR A 162 -2.26 -8.62 2.71
C THR A 162 -3.55 -8.39 3.48
N ARG A 163 -4.48 -7.59 2.92
CA ARG A 163 -5.77 -7.31 3.57
C ARG A 163 -6.57 -8.58 3.76
N ARG A 164 -6.69 -9.39 2.70
CA ARG A 164 -7.39 -10.68 2.74
C ARG A 164 -6.82 -11.61 3.81
N ALA A 165 -5.50 -11.77 3.87
CA ALA A 165 -4.83 -12.62 4.83
C ALA A 165 -5.03 -12.13 6.28
N LEU A 166 -4.88 -10.82 6.52
CA LEU A 166 -5.09 -10.22 7.85
C LEU A 166 -6.55 -10.33 8.31
N GLU A 167 -7.51 -10.01 7.44
CA GLU A 167 -8.94 -10.08 7.76
C GLU A 167 -9.39 -11.51 8.02
N GLN A 168 -8.89 -12.48 7.24
CA GLN A 168 -9.16 -13.90 7.46
C GLN A 168 -8.57 -14.39 8.79
N ARG A 169 -7.37 -13.94 9.15
CA ARG A 169 -6.66 -14.41 10.34
C ARG A 169 -7.12 -13.74 11.63
N TYR A 170 -7.38 -12.44 11.58
CA TYR A 170 -7.60 -11.60 12.76
C TYR A 170 -9.01 -10.99 12.83
N GLY A 171 -9.73 -10.94 11.70
CA GLY A 171 -10.96 -10.16 11.58
C GLY A 171 -10.73 -8.65 11.56
N GLY A 172 -11.81 -7.88 11.64
CA GLY A 172 -11.76 -6.42 11.55
C GLY A 172 -11.48 -5.94 10.12
N VAL A 173 -11.12 -4.67 9.98
CA VAL A 173 -10.74 -4.05 8.70
C VAL A 173 -9.22 -4.00 8.58
N ALA A 174 -8.67 -4.51 7.49
CA ALA A 174 -7.24 -4.36 7.22
C ALA A 174 -6.97 -3.15 6.31
N ILE A 175 -5.91 -2.41 6.61
CA ILE A 175 -5.46 -1.23 5.86
C ILE A 175 -3.99 -1.43 5.52
N GLY A 176 -3.66 -1.41 4.24
CA GLY A 176 -2.28 -1.30 3.77
C GLY A 176 -1.92 0.17 3.54
N MET A 177 -0.70 0.56 3.89
CA MET A 177 -0.18 1.92 3.74
C MET A 177 1.23 1.85 3.16
N ALA A 178 1.52 2.68 2.17
CA ALA A 178 2.88 2.82 1.68
C ALA A 178 3.79 3.38 2.78
N GLY A 179 4.93 2.73 2.98
CA GLY A 179 6.05 3.27 3.74
C GLY A 179 6.93 4.19 2.88
N ALA A 180 8.24 4.16 3.13
CA ALA A 180 9.22 4.89 2.32
C ALA A 180 9.49 4.14 1.00
N VAL A 181 8.69 4.42 -0.03
CA VAL A 181 8.71 3.67 -1.30
C VAL A 181 9.61 4.26 -2.38
N GLY A 182 10.03 5.52 -2.32
CA GLY A 182 10.50 6.28 -3.51
C GLY A 182 11.63 5.71 -4.41
N SER A 183 12.37 4.68 -4.01
CA SER A 183 13.19 3.87 -4.94
C SER A 183 13.20 2.39 -4.55
N VAL A 184 12.27 1.95 -3.71
CA VAL A 184 12.20 0.58 -3.18
C VAL A 184 11.13 -0.17 -3.95
N GLU A 185 11.57 -0.89 -4.97
CA GLU A 185 10.69 -1.65 -5.86
C GLU A 185 10.25 -2.95 -5.19
N MET A 186 9.39 -3.69 -5.87
CA MET A 186 8.82 -4.90 -5.33
C MET A 186 9.87 -5.94 -4.92
N PRO A 187 9.83 -6.43 -3.68
CA PRO A 187 10.79 -7.40 -3.22
C PRO A 187 10.60 -8.75 -3.92
N LYS A 188 11.70 -9.46 -4.09
CA LYS A 188 11.68 -10.88 -4.42
C LYS A 188 11.30 -11.68 -3.18
N VAL A 189 10.37 -12.63 -3.34
CA VAL A 189 9.90 -13.50 -2.26
C VAL A 189 10.66 -14.82 -2.29
N PHE A 190 11.48 -15.07 -1.27
CA PHE A 190 12.21 -16.32 -1.11
C PHE A 190 11.44 -17.33 -0.26
N ASP A 191 11.65 -18.62 -0.51
CA ASP A 191 11.03 -19.69 0.30
C ASP A 191 11.72 -19.92 1.66
N ALA A 192 12.88 -19.28 1.89
CA ALA A 192 13.65 -19.35 3.12
C ALA A 192 14.25 -17.99 3.49
N THR A 193 14.57 -17.82 4.78
CA THR A 193 15.28 -16.68 5.36
C THR A 193 16.56 -16.36 4.58
N ARG A 194 16.83 -15.08 4.39
CA ARG A 194 17.94 -14.52 3.62
C ARG A 194 18.80 -13.62 4.50
N SER A 195 20.06 -13.46 4.09
CA SER A 195 21.00 -12.54 4.72
C SER A 195 20.85 -11.15 4.09
N PHE A 196 20.63 -10.14 4.93
CA PHE A 196 20.62 -8.71 4.56
C PHE A 196 22.01 -8.07 4.71
N VAL A 197 23.07 -8.88 4.57
CA VAL A 197 24.44 -8.37 4.43
C VAL A 197 24.68 -8.12 2.94
N PRO A 198 25.03 -6.88 2.52
CA PRO A 198 25.38 -6.60 1.13
C PRO A 198 26.54 -7.48 0.66
N VAL A 199 26.39 -8.13 -0.50
CA VAL A 199 27.41 -9.02 -1.08
C VAL A 199 27.96 -8.50 -2.41
N ASP A 200 27.09 -8.08 -3.32
CA ASP A 200 27.42 -7.47 -4.62
C ASP A 200 26.15 -6.83 -5.19
N THR A 201 26.26 -6.07 -6.29
CA THR A 201 25.08 -5.56 -7.01
C THR A 201 24.55 -6.59 -7.99
N HIS A 202 23.29 -6.98 -7.84
CA HIS A 202 22.60 -7.93 -8.69
C HIS A 202 21.45 -7.24 -9.41
N SER A 203 21.34 -7.42 -10.73
CA SER A 203 20.13 -7.06 -11.47
C SER A 203 19.03 -8.06 -11.18
N GLU A 204 17.83 -7.55 -10.94
CA GLU A 204 16.65 -8.36 -10.69
C GLU A 204 15.71 -8.30 -11.91
N PRO A 205 15.49 -9.44 -12.61
CA PRO A 205 14.60 -9.48 -13.75
C PRO A 205 13.12 -9.44 -13.32
N GLY A 206 12.43 -8.35 -13.62
CA GLY A 206 10.99 -8.20 -13.39
C GLY A 206 10.59 -6.73 -13.27
N ASN A 207 9.33 -6.44 -13.58
CA ASN A 207 8.58 -5.24 -13.19
C ASN A 207 9.37 -3.91 -13.14
N GLY A 208 9.69 -3.32 -14.30
CA GLY A 208 10.42 -2.03 -14.37
C GLY A 208 11.95 -2.13 -14.24
N GLY A 209 12.47 -3.26 -13.75
CA GLY A 209 13.90 -3.53 -13.64
C GLY A 209 14.54 -2.83 -12.46
N CYS A 210 14.98 -3.61 -11.48
CA CYS A 210 15.62 -3.10 -10.26
C CYS A 210 16.97 -3.80 -10.00
N ARG A 211 17.69 -3.32 -8.99
CA ARG A 211 18.95 -3.91 -8.52
C ARG A 211 18.88 -4.13 -7.02
N THR A 212 19.42 -5.24 -6.53
CA THR A 212 19.60 -5.47 -5.09
C THR A 212 21.07 -5.64 -4.75
N VAL A 213 21.44 -5.36 -3.50
CA VAL A 213 22.79 -5.64 -2.99
C VAL A 213 22.89 -6.95 -2.21
N TYR A 214 21.75 -7.61 -2.00
CA TYR A 214 21.66 -8.84 -1.23
C TYR A 214 21.80 -10.07 -2.12
N ASP A 215 22.20 -11.19 -1.50
CA ASP A 215 22.34 -12.46 -2.22
C ASP A 215 21.00 -12.90 -2.82
N THR A 216 20.98 -13.14 -4.13
CA THR A 216 19.80 -13.54 -4.89
C THR A 216 19.73 -15.05 -5.19
N SER A 217 20.69 -15.84 -4.72
CA SER A 217 20.75 -17.28 -4.97
C SER A 217 19.66 -18.08 -4.26
N GLY A 218 19.10 -19.12 -4.87
CA GLY A 218 18.12 -20.00 -4.24
C GLY A 218 16.73 -19.95 -4.87
N THR A 219 15.74 -20.49 -4.17
CA THR A 219 14.37 -20.64 -4.69
C THR A 219 13.51 -19.43 -4.29
N TYR A 220 12.75 -18.91 -5.24
CA TYR A 220 11.88 -17.77 -5.04
C TYR A 220 10.56 -17.93 -5.81
N ALA A 221 9.53 -17.22 -5.35
CA ALA A 221 8.25 -17.15 -6.05
C ALA A 221 8.44 -16.44 -7.40
N PRO A 222 8.00 -17.03 -8.54
CA PRO A 222 8.06 -16.36 -9.83
C PRO A 222 7.28 -15.04 -9.83
N TYR A 223 7.75 -14.07 -10.60
CA TYR A 223 6.98 -12.84 -10.87
C TYR A 223 5.64 -13.16 -11.53
N GLY A 224 4.66 -12.33 -11.24
CA GLY A 224 3.29 -12.45 -11.72
C GLY A 224 2.28 -12.00 -10.68
N TYR A 225 1.22 -11.35 -11.14
CA TYR A 225 0.20 -10.75 -10.28
C TYR A 225 -0.48 -11.74 -9.31
N LEU A 226 -0.81 -12.96 -9.74
CA LEU A 226 -1.37 -14.00 -8.85
C LEU A 226 -0.30 -14.88 -8.20
N LEU A 227 0.99 -14.60 -8.42
CA LEU A 227 2.10 -15.41 -7.90
C LEU A 227 2.87 -14.63 -6.83
N SER A 228 3.73 -13.70 -7.24
CA SER A 228 4.59 -12.95 -6.35
C SER A 228 3.79 -12.00 -5.45
N ASN A 229 2.75 -11.35 -5.96
CA ASN A 229 1.91 -10.44 -5.16
C ASN A 229 1.09 -11.14 -4.09
N GLU A 230 0.49 -12.29 -4.41
CA GLU A 230 -0.20 -13.12 -3.43
C GLU A 230 0.79 -13.57 -2.35
N ALA A 231 1.93 -14.14 -2.77
CA ALA A 231 2.96 -14.58 -1.83
C ALA A 231 3.48 -13.44 -0.94
N ARG A 232 3.81 -12.25 -1.50
CA ARG A 232 4.25 -11.07 -0.74
C ARG A 232 3.20 -10.67 0.29
N GLY A 233 1.96 -10.49 -0.16
CA GLY A 233 0.91 -9.99 0.71
C GLY A 233 0.60 -10.96 1.86
N GLU A 234 0.59 -12.27 1.57
CA GLU A 234 0.46 -13.29 2.60
C GLU A 234 1.64 -13.28 3.59
N ARG A 235 2.90 -13.12 3.13
CA ARG A 235 4.09 -13.05 4.01
C ARG A 235 4.05 -11.85 4.94
N ILE A 236 3.62 -10.69 4.44
CA ILE A 236 3.47 -9.46 5.23
C ILE A 236 2.44 -9.65 6.36
N ALA A 237 1.44 -10.50 6.16
CA ALA A 237 0.39 -10.77 7.14
C ALA A 237 0.78 -11.80 8.23
N LEU A 238 1.95 -12.46 8.12
CA LEU A 238 2.36 -13.56 9.01
C LEU A 238 2.83 -13.11 10.39
#